data_AF-A0A8H4SSA4-F1
#
_entry.id   AF-A0A8H4SSA4-F1
#
_cell.length_a   1.000
_cell.length_b   1.000
_cell.length_c   1.000
_cell.angle_alpha   90.00
_cell.angle_beta   90.00
_cell.angle_gamma   90.00
#
_symmetry.space_group_name_H-M   'P 1'
#
loop_
_entity.id
_entity.type
_entity.pdbx_description
1 polymer ?
#
loop_
_entity_poly.entity_id
_entity_poly.type
_entity_poly.pdbx_seq_one_letter_code
_entity_poly.pdbx_strand_id
1 'polypeptide(L)'
;MPVQLLPASAAAFAPRASSVNVVLGSKIEPWLTQTLKRINRVKRPLNSVPQHQRCLTETLSSPNAIWTLTSLMLPKTPESEFRRDNSNPLVEAIMNYELIHVEAYIVHVDMVLRNEVAYKLTKDTIDALVEYHKEIHCVDAKANT
;
A
#
# COMPACT_ATOMS: atom_id res chain seq x y z
N MET A 1 2.68 -22.77 19.23
CA MET A 1 3.30 -21.66 18.48
C MET A 1 2.18 -20.73 18.03
N PRO A 2 2.29 -19.40 18.17
CA PRO A 2 1.29 -18.49 17.60
C PRO A 2 1.27 -18.72 16.09
N VAL A 3 0.07 -18.87 15.51
CA VAL A 3 -0.07 -18.97 14.06
C VAL A 3 0.47 -17.67 13.47
N GLN A 4 1.58 -17.75 12.75
CA GLN A 4 2.17 -16.58 12.11
C GLN A 4 1.23 -16.16 10.98
N LEU A 5 0.43 -15.13 11.25
CA LEU A 5 -0.67 -14.66 10.38
C LEU A 5 -0.18 -14.11 9.03
N LEU A 6 1.06 -13.59 8.99
CA LEU A 6 1.62 -12.96 7.80
C LEU A 6 2.99 -13.56 7.46
N PRO A 7 3.32 -13.71 6.16
CA PRO A 7 4.63 -14.21 5.74
C PRO A 7 5.74 -13.26 6.24
N ALA A 8 6.96 -13.77 6.41
CA ALA A 8 8.11 -12.96 6.84
C ALA A 8 8.37 -11.73 5.93
N SER A 9 7.99 -11.83 4.64
CA SER A 9 8.04 -10.73 3.68
C SER A 9 7.13 -9.55 4.00
N ALA A 10 6.15 -9.73 4.88
CA ALA A 10 5.26 -8.66 5.36
C ALA A 10 5.94 -7.73 6.38
N ALA A 11 7.10 -8.09 6.95
CA ALA A 11 7.83 -7.20 7.84
C ALA A 11 8.25 -5.91 7.12
N ALA A 12 8.11 -4.74 7.77
CA ALA A 12 8.24 -3.42 7.14
C ALA A 12 9.50 -3.25 6.26
N PHE A 13 10.66 -3.68 6.75
CA PHE A 13 11.95 -3.51 6.06
C PHE A 13 12.41 -4.75 5.27
N ALA A 14 11.61 -5.81 5.24
CA ALA A 14 11.95 -6.98 4.42
C ALA A 14 11.90 -6.61 2.91
N PRO A 15 12.68 -7.27 2.05
CA PRO A 15 12.51 -7.08 0.61
C PRO A 15 11.12 -7.55 0.17
N ARG A 16 10.62 -6.99 -0.95
CA ARG A 16 9.39 -7.46 -1.59
C ARG A 16 9.59 -8.92 -2.02
N ALA A 17 8.67 -9.80 -1.62
CA ALA A 17 8.69 -11.18 -2.07
C ALA A 17 8.43 -11.26 -3.58
N SER A 18 9.06 -12.22 -4.24
CA SER A 18 8.83 -12.52 -5.66
C SER A 18 7.46 -13.14 -5.93
N SER A 19 6.77 -13.62 -4.88
CA SER A 19 5.46 -14.26 -4.97
C SER A 19 4.57 -13.86 -3.80
N VAL A 20 3.30 -13.60 -4.08
CA VAL A 20 2.24 -13.29 -3.12
C VAL A 20 1.54 -14.57 -2.66
N ASN A 21 1.35 -14.73 -1.35
CA ASN A 21 0.60 -15.86 -0.83
C ASN A 21 -0.90 -15.63 -0.98
N VAL A 22 -1.55 -16.37 -1.87
CA VAL A 22 -2.99 -16.31 -2.13
C VAL A 22 -3.64 -17.60 -1.70
N VAL A 23 -4.65 -17.52 -0.84
CA VAL A 23 -5.46 -18.63 -0.38
C VAL A 23 -6.92 -18.33 -0.75
N LEU A 24 -7.45 -19.13 -1.69
CA LEU A 24 -8.85 -19.03 -2.14
C LEU A 24 -9.69 -20.15 -1.51
N GLY A 25 -10.98 -19.90 -1.35
CA GLY A 25 -11.95 -20.90 -0.93
C GLY A 25 -12.24 -21.98 -1.98
N SER A 26 -13.00 -22.99 -1.58
CA SER A 26 -13.37 -24.13 -2.43
C SER A 26 -14.32 -23.77 -3.58
N LYS A 27 -15.03 -22.65 -3.46
CA LYS A 27 -15.88 -22.07 -4.51
C LYS A 27 -15.28 -20.76 -4.98
N ILE A 28 -15.27 -20.56 -6.29
CA ILE A 28 -14.83 -19.30 -6.89
C ILE A 28 -16.05 -18.46 -7.22
N GLU A 29 -16.01 -17.22 -6.73
CA GLU A 29 -17.04 -16.24 -7.06
C GLU A 29 -16.96 -15.82 -8.54
N PRO A 30 -18.10 -15.73 -9.26
CA PRO A 30 -18.11 -15.38 -10.69
C PRO A 30 -17.42 -14.06 -11.02
N TRP A 31 -17.48 -13.08 -10.12
CA TRP A 31 -16.84 -11.77 -10.30
C TRP A 31 -15.31 -11.88 -10.39
N LEU A 32 -14.70 -12.83 -9.66
CA LEU A 32 -13.26 -13.04 -9.68
C LEU A 32 -12.82 -13.59 -11.02
N THR A 33 -13.55 -14.59 -11.55
CA THR A 33 -13.30 -15.14 -12.89
C THR A 33 -13.43 -14.07 -13.96
N GLN A 34 -14.49 -13.25 -13.92
CA GLN A 34 -14.71 -12.17 -14.89
C GLN A 34 -13.59 -11.11 -14.81
N THR A 35 -13.20 -10.72 -13.60
CA THR A 35 -12.14 -9.74 -13.36
C THR A 35 -10.80 -10.25 -13.87
N LEU A 36 -10.41 -11.48 -13.52
CA LEU A 36 -9.16 -12.08 -14.01
C LEU A 36 -9.17 -12.21 -15.54
N LYS A 37 -10.29 -12.62 -16.16
CA LYS A 37 -10.38 -12.67 -17.64
C LYS A 37 -10.23 -11.30 -18.28
N ARG A 38 -10.74 -10.25 -17.65
CA ARG A 38 -10.68 -8.86 -18.14
C ARG A 38 -9.28 -8.26 -18.06
N ILE A 39 -8.57 -8.47 -16.95
CA ILE A 39 -7.26 -7.84 -16.72
C ILE A 39 -6.10 -8.61 -17.34
N ASN A 40 -6.26 -9.92 -17.59
CA ASN A 40 -5.21 -10.72 -18.19
C ASN A 40 -5.09 -10.44 -19.69
N ARG A 41 -3.89 -10.02 -20.10
CA ARG A 41 -3.53 -9.88 -21.53
C ARG A 41 -3.43 -11.24 -22.23
N VAL A 42 -2.99 -12.26 -21.51
CA VAL A 42 -2.85 -13.63 -22.03
C VAL A 42 -4.07 -14.45 -21.60
N LYS A 43 -4.83 -14.94 -22.58
CA LYS A 43 -5.97 -15.82 -22.33
C LYS A 43 -5.48 -17.15 -21.77
N ARG A 44 -6.04 -17.56 -20.64
CA ARG A 44 -5.73 -18.83 -19.96
C ARG A 44 -7.01 -19.45 -19.40
N PRO A 45 -7.09 -20.78 -19.26
CA PRO A 45 -8.24 -21.43 -18.65
C PRO A 45 -8.35 -21.04 -17.16
N LEU A 46 -9.57 -20.76 -16.74
CA LEU A 46 -9.94 -20.40 -15.38
C LEU A 46 -11.19 -21.20 -14.99
N ASN A 47 -11.00 -22.52 -14.86
CA ASN A 47 -12.06 -23.50 -14.65
C ASN A 47 -11.97 -24.18 -13.27
N SER A 48 -10.86 -24.00 -12.54
CA SER A 48 -10.65 -24.61 -11.22
C SER A 48 -10.04 -23.62 -10.23
N VAL A 49 -10.22 -23.87 -8.92
CA VAL A 49 -9.64 -23.05 -7.84
C VAL A 49 -8.12 -22.88 -8.00
N PRO A 50 -7.32 -23.94 -8.25
CA PRO A 50 -5.87 -23.78 -8.43
C PRO A 50 -5.49 -22.89 -9.61
N GLN A 51 -6.27 -22.89 -10.70
CA GLN A 51 -6.03 -22.01 -11.84
C GLN A 51 -6.28 -20.54 -11.48
N HIS A 52 -7.35 -20.26 -10.73
CA HIS A 52 -7.63 -18.91 -10.26
C HIS A 52 -6.58 -18.42 -9.27
N GLN A 53 -6.19 -19.27 -8.32
CA GLN A 53 -5.17 -18.97 -7.33
C GLN A 53 -3.84 -18.64 -8.00
N ARG A 54 -3.36 -19.51 -8.91
CA ARG A 54 -2.13 -19.26 -9.67
C ARG A 54 -2.22 -17.96 -10.48
N CYS A 55 -3.31 -17.75 -11.18
CA CYS A 55 -3.51 -16.55 -11.99
C CYS A 55 -3.47 -15.29 -11.13
N LEU A 56 -4.18 -15.28 -10.00
CA LEU A 56 -4.22 -14.16 -9.08
C LEU A 56 -2.84 -13.92 -8.43
N THR A 57 -2.17 -14.99 -7.99
CA THR A 57 -0.79 -14.92 -7.49
C THR A 57 0.14 -14.26 -8.50
N GLU A 58 0.16 -14.71 -9.75
CA GLU A 58 1.00 -14.12 -10.80
C GLU A 58 0.67 -12.64 -11.05
N THR A 59 -0.62 -12.28 -11.09
CA THR A 59 -1.05 -10.89 -11.26
C THR A 59 -0.59 -10.00 -10.10
N LEU A 60 -0.81 -10.42 -8.86
CA LEU A 60 -0.47 -9.64 -7.66
C LEU A 60 1.04 -9.60 -7.38
N SER A 61 1.79 -10.59 -7.86
CA SER A 61 3.25 -10.65 -7.72
C SER A 61 3.98 -9.75 -8.72
N SER A 62 3.27 -9.18 -9.70
CA SER A 62 3.83 -8.20 -10.64
C SER A 62 4.44 -7.01 -9.90
N PRO A 63 5.65 -6.54 -10.27
CA PRO A 63 6.26 -5.36 -9.63
C PRO A 63 5.38 -4.11 -9.74
N ASN A 64 4.54 -4.03 -10.79
CA ASN A 64 3.63 -2.91 -11.03
C ASN A 64 2.29 -3.03 -10.29
N ALA A 65 2.05 -4.12 -9.55
CA ALA A 65 0.88 -4.26 -8.70
C ALA A 65 1.09 -3.43 -7.43
N ILE A 66 0.81 -2.13 -7.53
CA ILE A 66 0.90 -1.13 -6.46
C ILE A 66 -0.47 -0.49 -6.32
N TRP A 67 -0.88 -0.26 -5.07
CA TRP A 67 -2.12 0.39 -4.68
C TRP A 67 -1.81 1.68 -3.96
N THR A 68 -2.45 2.77 -4.37
CA THR A 68 -2.54 3.97 -3.56
C THR A 68 -3.65 3.77 -2.53
N LEU A 69 -3.28 3.64 -1.25
CA LEU A 69 -4.22 3.40 -0.15
C LEU A 69 -4.91 4.68 0.29
N THR A 70 -4.14 5.78 0.37
CA THR A 70 -4.65 7.10 0.73
C THR A 70 -3.67 8.18 0.26
N SER A 71 -4.11 9.43 0.35
CA SER A 71 -3.33 10.63 0.09
C SER A 71 -3.34 11.50 1.34
N LEU A 72 -2.16 11.85 1.85
CA LEU A 72 -2.00 12.69 3.03
C LEU A 72 -1.50 14.07 2.59
N MET A 73 -2.20 15.13 3.02
CA MET A 73 -1.69 16.48 2.87
C MET A 73 -0.88 16.83 4.12
N LEU A 74 0.43 16.95 3.98
CA LEU A 74 1.37 17.14 5.08
C LEU A 74 2.20 18.41 4.89
N PRO A 75 2.60 19.09 5.97
CA PRO A 75 3.57 20.17 5.89
C PRO A 75 4.88 19.73 5.21
N LYS A 76 5.52 20.64 4.47
CA LYS A 76 6.83 20.44 3.85
C LYS A 76 8.01 20.80 4.78
N THR A 77 7.75 21.63 5.78
CA THR A 77 8.74 22.15 6.73
C THR A 77 8.11 22.22 8.13
N PRO A 78 8.90 22.40 9.19
CA PRO A 78 8.38 22.75 10.50
C PRO A 78 7.51 24.03 10.46
N GLU A 79 6.58 24.17 11.40
CA GLU A 79 5.64 25.30 11.45
C GLU A 79 6.33 26.66 11.63
N SER A 80 7.50 26.66 12.30
CA SER A 80 8.33 27.85 12.49
C SER A 80 8.85 28.43 11.17
N GLU A 81 8.94 27.61 10.12
CA GLU A 81 9.50 27.98 8.82
C GLU A 81 8.44 28.21 7.75
N PHE A 82 7.15 28.11 8.11
CA PHE A 82 6.06 28.35 7.17
C PHE A 82 6.17 29.72 6.51
N ARG A 83 6.01 29.73 5.19
CA ARG A 83 5.90 30.97 4.44
C ARG A 83 4.55 31.58 4.75
N ARG A 84 4.57 32.72 5.45
CA ARG A 84 3.35 33.48 5.77
C ARG A 84 3.19 34.57 4.73
N ASP A 85 2.29 34.36 3.78
CA ASP A 85 1.85 35.41 2.85
C ASP A 85 0.47 35.90 3.30
N ASN A 86 0.44 37.10 3.86
CA ASN A 86 -0.77 37.69 4.46
C ASN A 86 -1.86 38.01 3.43
N SER A 87 -1.62 37.85 2.13
CA SER A 87 -2.54 38.25 1.08
C SER A 87 -3.38 37.09 0.51
N ASN A 88 -2.91 35.85 0.57
CA ASN A 88 -3.60 34.72 -0.07
C ASN A 88 -3.38 33.36 0.65
N PRO A 89 -4.38 32.88 1.41
CA PRO A 89 -4.34 31.60 2.12
C PRO A 89 -4.15 30.37 1.21
N LEU A 90 -4.60 30.43 -0.05
CA LEU A 90 -4.43 29.31 -0.99
C LEU A 90 -2.97 29.19 -1.45
N VAL A 91 -2.33 30.32 -1.71
CA VAL A 91 -0.91 30.35 -2.07
C VAL A 91 -0.07 29.85 -0.89
N GLU A 92 -0.39 30.29 0.33
CA GLU A 92 0.24 29.79 1.55
C GLU A 92 0.11 28.26 1.70
N ALA A 93 -1.10 27.72 1.53
CA ALA A 93 -1.33 26.28 1.63
C ALA A 93 -0.54 25.48 0.57
N ILE A 94 -0.54 25.93 -0.70
CA ILE A 94 0.19 25.26 -1.79
C ILE A 94 1.71 25.30 -1.55
N MET A 95 2.21 26.40 -0.96
CA MET A 95 3.64 26.56 -0.69
C MET A 95 4.08 25.70 0.50
N ASN A 96 3.28 25.62 1.57
CA ASN A 96 3.68 24.99 2.83
C ASN A 96 3.29 23.51 2.93
N TYR A 97 2.34 23.02 2.14
CA TYR A 97 1.88 21.63 2.18
C TYR A 97 2.18 20.89 0.89
N GLU A 98 2.47 19.60 1.03
CA GLU A 98 2.57 18.65 -0.07
C GLU A 98 1.62 17.48 0.13
N LEU A 99 1.43 16.71 -0.93
CA LEU A 99 0.56 15.56 -0.94
C LEU A 99 1.40 14.29 -1.09
N ILE A 100 1.43 13.49 -0.04
CA ILE A 100 2.11 12.19 -0.01
C ILE A 100 1.08 11.11 -0.32
N HIS A 101 1.30 10.38 -1.41
CA HIS A 101 0.53 9.19 -1.74
C HIS A 101 1.09 7.99 -0.95
N VAL A 102 0.25 7.42 -0.08
CA VAL A 102 0.59 6.22 0.68
C VAL A 102 0.37 5.02 -0.21
N GLU A 103 1.45 4.45 -0.70
CA GLU A 103 1.44 3.33 -1.63
C GLU A 103 1.81 2.02 -0.95
N ALA A 104 1.21 0.94 -1.41
CA ALA A 104 1.42 -0.40 -0.87
C ALA A 104 1.24 -1.48 -1.93
N TYR A 105 1.77 -2.66 -1.67
CA TYR A 105 1.50 -3.86 -2.45
C TYR A 105 0.95 -4.97 -1.57
N ILE A 106 0.16 -5.86 -2.18
CA ILE A 106 -0.42 -7.00 -1.48
C ILE A 106 0.67 -8.05 -1.21
N VAL A 107 0.72 -8.55 0.02
CA VAL A 107 1.64 -9.63 0.44
C VAL A 107 0.91 -10.93 0.76
N HIS A 108 -0.37 -10.83 1.13
CA HIS A 108 -1.19 -11.97 1.46
C HIS A 108 -2.66 -11.72 1.14
N VAL A 109 -3.33 -12.75 0.63
CA VAL A 109 -4.77 -12.79 0.43
C VAL A 109 -5.27 -14.07 1.10
N ASP A 110 -6.21 -13.93 2.03
CA ASP A 110 -6.90 -15.05 2.67
C ASP A 110 -8.41 -14.86 2.56
N MET A 111 -9.03 -15.65 1.68
CA MET A 111 -10.48 -15.68 1.49
C MET A 111 -11.15 -16.86 2.22
N VAL A 112 -10.44 -17.54 3.12
CA VAL A 112 -10.91 -18.77 3.80
C VAL A 112 -11.09 -18.54 5.29
N LEU A 113 -10.06 -18.09 6.00
CA LEU A 113 -10.13 -17.98 7.47
C LEU A 113 -10.67 -16.61 7.90
N ARG A 114 -10.12 -15.54 7.34
CA ARG A 114 -10.38 -14.17 7.83
C ARG A 114 -11.01 -13.24 6.79
N ASN A 115 -11.08 -13.67 5.53
CA ASN A 115 -11.55 -12.85 4.42
C ASN A 115 -10.82 -11.49 4.37
N GLU A 116 -9.49 -11.55 4.44
CA GLU A 116 -8.61 -10.40 4.57
C GLU A 116 -7.57 -10.31 3.45
N VAL A 117 -7.13 -9.08 3.18
CA VAL A 117 -6.04 -8.77 2.27
C VAL A 117 -5.02 -7.95 3.04
N ALA A 118 -3.79 -8.45 3.12
CA ALA A 118 -2.70 -7.77 3.80
C ALA A 118 -1.85 -6.98 2.80
N TYR A 119 -1.61 -5.72 3.15
CA TYR A 119 -0.80 -4.80 2.39
C TYR A 119 0.50 -4.52 3.12
N LYS A 120 1.55 -4.28 2.35
CA LYS A 120 2.81 -3.76 2.83
C LYS A 120 3.12 -2.47 2.11
N LEU A 121 3.43 -1.42 2.88
CA LEU A 121 3.81 -0.13 2.34
C LEU A 121 5.06 -0.26 1.46
N THR A 122 5.13 0.53 0.40
CA THR A 122 6.34 0.61 -0.42
C THR A 122 7.47 1.21 0.40
N LYS A 123 8.71 0.93 -0.02
CA LYS A 123 9.88 1.53 0.63
C LYS A 123 9.80 3.05 0.57
N ASP A 124 9.44 3.61 -0.59
CA ASP A 124 9.34 5.06 -0.80
C ASP A 124 8.30 5.69 0.14
N THR A 125 7.15 5.04 0.33
CA THR A 125 6.15 5.49 1.32
C THR A 125 6.69 5.42 2.76
N ILE A 126 7.38 4.34 3.13
CA ILE A 126 7.99 4.22 4.48
C ILE A 126 9.03 5.32 4.68
N ASP A 127 9.92 5.52 3.71
CA ASP A 127 11.01 6.50 3.78
C ASP A 127 10.43 7.92 3.89
N ALA A 128 9.43 8.28 3.08
CA ALA A 128 8.76 9.58 3.15
C ALA A 128 8.08 9.84 4.49
N LEU A 129 7.38 8.83 5.06
CA LEU A 129 6.73 8.96 6.36
C LEU A 129 7.75 9.06 7.51
N VAL A 130 8.87 8.35 7.41
CA VAL A 130 9.97 8.42 8.39
C VAL A 130 10.66 9.78 8.34
N GLU A 131 10.91 10.32 7.14
CA GLU A 131 11.47 11.64 6.94
C GLU A 131 10.55 12.72 7.52
N TYR A 132 9.26 12.72 7.15
CA TYR A 132 8.26 13.62 7.74
C TYR A 132 8.24 13.54 9.27
N HIS A 133 8.23 12.32 9.83
CA HIS A 133 8.20 12.15 11.28
C HIS A 133 9.43 12.73 11.97
N LYS A 134 10.62 12.58 11.38
CA LYS A 134 11.89 13.05 11.96
C LYS A 134 12.09 14.55 11.80
N GLU A 135 11.92 15.06 10.59
CA GLU A 135 12.32 16.42 10.23
C GLU A 135 11.24 17.45 10.56
N ILE A 136 9.96 17.04 10.66
CA ILE A 136 8.84 17.96 10.87
C ILE A 136 8.16 17.66 12.20
N HIS A 137 7.49 16.50 12.31
CA HIS A 137 6.69 16.18 13.50
C HIS A 137 7.52 16.21 14.79
N CYS A 138 8.71 15.61 14.81
CA CYS A 138 9.59 15.62 15.99
C CYS A 138 10.16 17.01 16.32
N VAL A 139 10.37 17.86 15.31
CA VAL A 139 10.88 19.22 15.51
C VAL A 139 9.79 20.10 16.12
N ASP A 140 8.59 20.09 15.54
CA ASP A 140 7.44 20.84 16.05
C ASP A 140 7.04 20.37 17.45
N ALA A 141 7.04 19.05 17.70
CA ALA A 141 6.76 18.50 19.03
C ALA A 141 7.74 18.97 20.11
N LYS A 142 9.04 19.12 19.78
CA LYS A 142 10.05 19.66 20.70
C LYS A 142 9.92 21.17 20.91
N ALA A 143 9.51 21.91 19.88
CA ALA A 143 9.31 23.34 19.99
C ALA A 143 8.07 23.70 20.84
N ASN A 144 7.10 22.79 20.92
CA ASN A 144 5.85 22.94 21.67
C ASN A 144 5.90 22.45 23.13
N THR A 145 7.06 21.96 23.59
CA THR A 145 7.33 21.58 25.00
C THR A 145 8.30 22.54 25.66
#